data_AF-A0A821DAD9-F1
#
_entry.id   AF-A0A821DAD9-F1
#
_cell.length_a   1.000
_cell.length_b   1.000
_cell.length_c   1.000
_cell.angle_alpha   90.00
_cell.angle_beta   90.00
_cell.angle_gamma   90.00
#
_symmetry.space_group_name_H-M   'P 1'
#
loop_
_entity.id
_entity.type
_entity.pdbx_description
1 polymer ?
#
loop_
_entity_poly.entity_id
_entity_poly.type
_entity_poly.pdbx_seq_one_letter_code
_entity_poly.pdbx_strand_id
1 'polypeptide(L)'
;MLNYHFFPSKPKDMPWLLTTKRVTHLFTFEPVVKNYLTAYTVLHEVADPNICLALLCRKRACIEPKKSTHQNKPFIAAEHVSHVTRFFAQININSSTYHLDRVTGSSKGYLVNTDLYILADVIVESGRTLKENNFEIWKVIIPKGQIHTTLYGRCD
;
A
#
# COMPACT_ATOMS: atom_id res chain seq x y z
N MET A 1 13.67 -16.52 -32.29
CA MET A 1 12.53 -15.60 -32.09
C MET A 1 12.05 -15.78 -30.66
N LEU A 2 12.12 -14.73 -29.83
CA LEU A 2 11.64 -14.81 -28.45
C LEU A 2 10.10 -14.72 -28.48
N ASN A 3 9.42 -15.69 -27.87
CA ASN A 3 7.96 -15.72 -27.82
C ASN A 3 7.49 -15.26 -26.43
N TYR A 4 6.76 -14.15 -26.37
CA TYR A 4 6.26 -13.57 -25.13
C TYR A 4 4.74 -13.61 -25.12
N HIS A 5 4.18 -14.09 -24.00
CA HIS A 5 2.73 -14.08 -23.76
C HIS A 5 2.42 -13.12 -22.63
N PHE A 6 1.64 -12.08 -22.92
CA PHE A 6 1.19 -11.12 -21.91
C PHE A 6 -0.11 -11.63 -21.25
N PHE A 7 -0.10 -11.68 -19.92
CA PHE A 7 -1.26 -12.06 -19.12
C PHE A 7 -1.69 -10.88 -18.24
N PRO A 8 -2.76 -10.16 -18.59
CA PRO A 8 -3.25 -9.07 -17.76
C PRO A 8 -3.85 -9.62 -16.46
N SER A 9 -3.48 -9.03 -15.33
CA SER A 9 -3.97 -9.42 -14.00
C SER A 9 -4.11 -8.19 -13.11
N LYS A 10 -4.92 -8.29 -12.06
CA LYS A 10 -4.92 -7.25 -11.01
C LYS A 10 -3.55 -7.26 -10.32
N PRO A 11 -2.98 -6.09 -9.98
CA PRO A 11 -1.65 -6.02 -9.36
C PRO A 11 -1.50 -6.92 -8.13
N LYS A 12 -2.49 -6.93 -7.22
CA LYS A 12 -2.45 -7.75 -6.00
C LYS A 12 -2.36 -9.26 -6.22
N ASP A 13 -2.79 -9.76 -7.38
CA ASP A 13 -2.76 -11.18 -7.72
C ASP A 13 -1.41 -11.55 -8.37
N MET A 14 -0.64 -10.56 -8.85
CA MET A 14 0.62 -10.77 -9.55
C MET A 14 1.68 -11.50 -8.69
N PRO A 15 1.94 -11.13 -7.42
CA PRO A 15 2.90 -11.86 -6.58
C PRO A 15 2.54 -13.35 -6.45
N TRP A 16 1.25 -13.68 -6.37
CA TRP A 16 0.78 -15.06 -6.34
C TRP A 16 1.02 -15.79 -7.67
N LEU A 17 0.80 -15.14 -8.81
CA LEU A 17 1.06 -15.73 -10.13
C LEU A 17 2.54 -16.10 -10.31
N LEU A 18 3.44 -15.25 -9.81
CA LEU A 18 4.89 -15.50 -9.86
C LEU A 18 5.29 -16.64 -8.92
N THR A 19 4.84 -16.63 -7.67
CA THR A 19 5.14 -17.69 -6.68
C THR A 19 4.63 -19.06 -7.10
N THR A 20 3.44 -19.11 -7.72
CA THR A 20 2.82 -20.36 -8.19
C THR A 20 3.30 -20.81 -9.57
N LYS A 21 4.34 -20.16 -10.11
CA LYS A 21 4.97 -20.50 -11.41
C LYS A 21 3.98 -20.46 -12.58
N ARG A 22 2.91 -19.66 -12.47
CA ARG A 22 1.94 -19.42 -13.56
C ARG A 22 2.48 -18.41 -14.57
N VAL A 23 3.36 -17.53 -14.13
CA VAL A 23 4.12 -16.61 -14.97
C VAL A 23 5.61 -16.68 -14.60
N THR A 24 6.46 -16.28 -15.53
CA THR A 24 7.92 -16.23 -15.33
C THR A 24 8.41 -14.86 -14.85
N HIS A 25 7.67 -13.80 -15.21
CA HIS A 25 8.02 -12.42 -14.95
C HIS A 25 6.79 -11.61 -14.55
N LEU A 26 7.00 -10.56 -13.76
CA LEU A 26 5.98 -9.56 -13.44
C LEU A 26 6.47 -8.17 -13.79
N PHE A 27 5.57 -7.33 -14.29
CA PHE A 27 5.81 -5.90 -14.43
C PHE A 27 4.77 -5.17 -13.58
N THR A 28 5.20 -4.58 -12.46
CA THR A 28 4.28 -3.93 -11.50
C THR A 28 5.02 -2.96 -10.58
N PHE A 29 4.29 -2.27 -9.70
CA PHE A 29 4.88 -1.38 -8.71
C PHE A 29 5.46 -2.14 -7.52
N GLU A 30 6.60 -1.67 -7.03
CA GLU A 30 7.34 -2.26 -5.92
C GLU A 30 6.50 -2.47 -4.63
N PRO A 31 5.61 -1.55 -4.21
CA PRO A 31 4.79 -1.75 -3.02
C PRO A 31 3.83 -2.93 -3.13
N VAL A 32 3.44 -3.32 -4.36
CA VAL A 32 2.57 -4.48 -4.58
C VAL A 32 3.32 -5.76 -4.24
N VAL A 33 4.57 -5.89 -4.70
CA VAL A 33 5.37 -7.10 -4.51
C VAL A 33 5.93 -7.18 -3.10
N LYS A 34 6.48 -6.08 -2.56
CA LYS A 34 7.05 -6.05 -1.20
C LYS A 34 6.01 -6.20 -0.08
N ASN A 35 4.73 -6.10 -0.41
CA ASN A 35 3.65 -6.46 0.51
C ASN A 35 3.53 -7.97 0.76
N TYR A 36 4.16 -8.82 -0.06
CA TYR A 36 4.15 -10.28 0.05
C TYR A 36 5.57 -10.83 0.19
N LEU A 37 5.75 -11.87 1.00
CA LEU A 37 7.00 -12.60 1.08
C LEU A 37 7.11 -13.51 -0.16
N THR A 38 7.94 -13.12 -1.13
CA THR A 38 8.18 -13.91 -2.34
C THR A 38 9.65 -13.85 -2.70
N ALA A 39 10.23 -14.97 -3.12
CA ALA A 39 11.56 -15.00 -3.72
C ALA A 39 11.45 -14.56 -5.18
N TYR A 40 11.95 -13.35 -5.46
CA TYR A 40 12.02 -12.76 -6.79
C TYR A 40 13.37 -12.09 -6.98
N THR A 41 13.77 -11.93 -8.23
CA THR A 41 14.92 -11.11 -8.63
C THR A 41 14.41 -9.85 -9.30
N VAL A 42 14.95 -8.70 -8.91
CA VAL A 42 14.75 -7.44 -9.64
C VAL A 42 15.62 -7.47 -10.89
N LEU A 43 15.00 -7.50 -12.06
CA LEU A 43 15.72 -7.47 -13.34
C LEU A 43 15.91 -6.04 -13.85
N HIS A 44 14.93 -5.18 -13.60
CA HIS A 44 14.97 -3.77 -13.97
C HIS A 44 14.00 -2.96 -13.11
N GLU A 45 14.35 -1.73 -12.78
CA GLU A 45 13.45 -0.83 -12.05
C GLU A 45 13.62 0.62 -12.48
N VAL A 46 12.52 1.37 -12.46
CA VAL A 46 12.47 2.80 -12.75
C VAL A 46 11.62 3.48 -11.69
N ALA A 47 12.15 4.53 -11.07
CA ALA A 47 11.42 5.34 -10.11
C ALA A 47 10.27 6.10 -10.80
N ASP A 48 9.07 6.03 -10.24
CA ASP A 48 7.92 6.81 -10.70
C ASP A 48 7.87 8.16 -9.96
N PRO A 49 8.01 9.30 -10.68
CA PRO A 49 8.06 10.61 -10.06
C PRO A 49 6.68 11.14 -9.62
N ASN A 50 5.59 10.48 -10.02
CA ASN A 50 4.26 11.04 -9.91
C ASN A 50 3.44 10.43 -8.77
N ILE A 51 3.75 9.21 -8.34
CA ILE A 51 2.97 8.48 -7.34
C ILE A 51 3.66 8.42 -5.96
N CYS A 52 2.86 8.42 -4.90
CA CYS A 52 3.31 8.16 -3.53
C CYS A 52 2.34 7.23 -2.79
N LEU A 53 2.81 6.57 -1.73
CA LEU A 53 1.97 5.82 -0.81
C LEU A 53 1.75 6.68 0.44
N ALA A 54 0.50 6.91 0.81
CA ALA A 54 0.13 7.79 1.91
C ALA A 54 -0.97 7.19 2.79
N LEU A 55 -1.07 7.69 4.01
CA LEU A 55 -2.20 7.48 4.91
C LEU A 55 -3.12 8.70 4.83
N LEU A 56 -4.38 8.44 4.53
CA LEU A 56 -5.44 9.44 4.50
C LEU A 56 -6.24 9.44 5.78
N CYS A 57 -6.80 10.59 6.10
CA CYS A 57 -7.86 10.74 7.08
C CYS A 57 -8.97 11.63 6.54
N ARG A 58 -10.09 11.68 7.27
CA ARG A 58 -11.10 12.73 7.09
C ARG A 58 -10.47 14.09 7.35
N LYS A 59 -10.87 15.08 6.57
CA LYS A 59 -10.39 16.46 6.72
C LYS A 59 -10.68 16.98 8.13
N ARG A 60 -9.68 17.60 8.77
CA ARG A 60 -9.74 18.11 10.17
C ARG A 60 -9.88 17.02 11.24
N ALA A 61 -9.66 15.75 10.91
CA ALA A 61 -9.65 14.71 11.94
C ALA A 61 -8.43 14.89 12.85
N CYS A 62 -8.65 14.90 14.16
CA CYS A 62 -7.55 14.89 15.11
C CYS A 62 -7.08 13.45 15.31
N ILE A 63 -5.93 13.10 14.72
CA ILE A 63 -5.35 11.76 14.81
C ILE A 63 -4.12 11.82 15.72
N GLU A 64 -4.24 11.21 16.89
CA GLU A 64 -3.19 11.17 17.91
C GLU A 64 -2.84 9.71 18.27
N PRO A 65 -2.10 8.99 17.40
CA PRO A 65 -1.86 7.54 17.58
C PRO A 65 -1.10 7.20 18.86
N LYS A 66 -0.35 8.18 19.41
CA LYS A 66 0.42 8.03 20.65
C LYS A 66 -0.45 8.09 21.91
N LYS A 67 -1.68 8.61 21.82
CA LYS A 67 -2.63 8.64 22.95
C LYS A 67 -3.57 7.43 22.97
N SER A 68 -3.49 6.56 21.96
CA SER A 68 -4.30 5.35 21.88
C SER A 68 -3.89 4.33 22.93
N THR A 69 -4.87 3.82 23.68
CA THR A 69 -4.67 2.78 24.71
C THR A 69 -5.14 1.43 24.20
N HIS A 70 -4.83 0.35 24.94
CA HIS A 70 -5.26 -1.00 24.57
C HIS A 70 -6.80 -1.15 24.48
N GLN A 71 -7.55 -0.31 25.21
CA GLN A 71 -9.02 -0.33 25.23
C GLN A 71 -9.65 0.55 24.14
N ASN A 72 -8.87 1.44 23.52
CA ASN A 72 -9.36 2.36 22.49
C ASN A 72 -8.39 2.41 21.31
N LYS A 73 -8.22 1.25 20.68
CA LYS A 73 -7.34 1.11 19.52
C LYS A 73 -8.06 1.63 18.26
N PRO A 74 -7.51 2.62 17.56
CA PRO A 74 -8.04 3.04 16.27
C PRO A 74 -7.98 1.92 15.22
N PHE A 75 -8.97 1.88 14.33
CA PHE A 75 -8.97 1.00 13.17
C PHE A 75 -8.37 1.71 11.95
N ILE A 76 -7.51 0.97 11.24
CA ILE A 76 -6.76 1.44 10.09
C ILE A 76 -6.95 0.42 8.96
N ALA A 77 -7.47 0.88 7.83
CA ALA A 77 -7.65 0.04 6.65
C ALA A 77 -6.38 0.08 5.80
N ALA A 78 -5.75 -1.07 5.55
CA ALA A 78 -4.52 -1.14 4.78
C ALA A 78 -4.52 -2.22 3.71
N GLU A 79 -4.30 -1.84 2.46
CA GLU A 79 -3.95 -2.76 1.37
C GLU A 79 -2.45 -3.11 1.46
N HIS A 80 -1.60 -2.13 1.77
CA HIS A 80 -0.14 -2.23 1.89
C HIS A 80 0.31 -2.40 3.35
N VAL A 81 -0.23 -3.42 4.02
CA VAL A 81 0.01 -3.73 5.45
C VAL A 81 1.49 -3.64 5.84
N SER A 82 2.38 -4.30 5.08
CA SER A 82 3.82 -4.33 5.39
C SER A 82 4.45 -2.93 5.41
N HIS A 83 4.02 -2.05 4.52
CA HIS A 83 4.52 -0.67 4.45
C HIS A 83 3.96 0.19 5.58
N VAL A 84 2.67 0.06 5.91
CA VAL A 84 2.04 0.77 7.02
C VAL A 84 2.68 0.35 8.36
N THR A 85 2.82 -0.94 8.61
CA THR A 85 3.45 -1.46 9.83
C THR A 85 4.89 -0.96 9.97
N ARG A 86 5.69 -1.01 8.90
CA ARG A 86 7.07 -0.52 8.90
C ARG A 86 7.12 0.98 9.19
N PHE A 87 6.25 1.77 8.57
CA PHE A 87 6.20 3.21 8.79
C PHE A 87 5.84 3.56 10.24
N PHE A 88 4.84 2.89 10.82
CA PHE A 88 4.49 3.09 12.22
C PHE A 88 5.62 2.75 13.18
N ALA A 89 6.33 1.66 12.93
CA ALA A 89 7.54 1.33 13.70
C ALA A 89 8.59 2.46 13.61
N GLN A 90 8.83 3.02 12.41
CA GLN A 90 9.78 4.11 12.21
C GLN A 90 9.42 5.39 12.97
N ILE A 91 8.12 5.67 13.18
CA ILE A 91 7.66 6.82 13.96
C ILE A 91 7.31 6.49 15.41
N ASN A 92 7.77 5.34 15.90
CA ASN A 92 7.60 4.86 17.28
C ASN A 92 6.13 4.70 17.71
N ILE A 93 5.27 4.23 16.80
CA ILE A 93 3.91 3.78 17.11
C ILE A 93 3.93 2.25 17.23
N ASN A 94 3.61 1.74 18.42
CA ASN A 94 3.60 0.31 18.69
C ASN A 94 2.38 -0.36 18.03
N SER A 95 2.57 -1.51 17.39
CA SER A 95 1.48 -2.34 16.85
C SER A 95 0.37 -2.67 17.86
N SER A 96 0.66 -2.65 19.16
CA SER A 96 -0.34 -2.87 20.20
C SER A 96 -1.34 -1.71 20.36
N THR A 97 -1.09 -0.54 19.76
CA THR A 97 -1.90 0.67 19.93
C THR A 97 -2.90 0.91 18.79
N TYR A 98 -2.98 0.04 17.79
CA TYR A 98 -3.93 0.15 16.68
C TYR A 98 -4.44 -1.22 16.21
N HIS A 99 -5.58 -1.22 15.53
CA HIS A 99 -6.04 -2.33 14.69
C HIS A 99 -5.69 -2.03 13.24
N LEU A 100 -4.97 -2.95 12.59
CA LEU A 100 -4.62 -2.84 11.18
C LEU A 100 -5.33 -3.95 10.42
N ASP A 101 -6.42 -3.58 9.76
CA ASP A 101 -7.21 -4.51 8.98
C ASP A 101 -6.66 -4.54 7.57
N ARG A 102 -6.26 -5.74 7.16
CA ARG A 102 -5.90 -6.00 5.77
C ARG A 102 -7.16 -5.93 4.92
N VAL A 103 -7.20 -5.02 3.96
CA VAL A 103 -8.33 -4.88 3.04
C VAL A 103 -7.92 -5.30 1.63
N THR A 104 -8.90 -5.74 0.83
CA THR A 104 -8.67 -6.03 -0.58
C THR A 104 -9.49 -5.07 -1.43
N GLY A 105 -8.83 -4.27 -2.26
CA GLY A 105 -9.47 -3.16 -2.98
C GLY A 105 -9.29 -1.82 -2.27
N SER A 106 -10.16 -0.86 -2.57
CA SER A 106 -9.89 0.53 -2.22
C SER A 106 -10.05 0.81 -0.71
N SER A 107 -8.95 0.89 0.03
CA SER A 107 -8.95 1.21 1.47
C SER A 107 -9.68 2.51 1.79
N LYS A 108 -9.65 3.50 0.89
CA LYS A 108 -10.37 4.78 1.04
C LYS A 108 -11.88 4.58 1.23
N GLY A 109 -12.47 3.51 0.70
CA GLY A 109 -13.89 3.21 0.86
C GLY A 109 -14.29 2.97 2.31
N TYR A 110 -13.37 2.52 3.15
CA TYR A 110 -13.62 2.34 4.59
C TYR A 110 -13.74 3.68 5.31
N LEU A 111 -13.02 4.72 4.86
CA LEU A 111 -13.21 6.08 5.38
C LEU A 111 -14.51 6.74 4.88
N VAL A 112 -15.07 6.29 3.76
CA VAL A 112 -16.34 6.83 3.22
C VAL A 112 -17.53 6.18 3.91
N ASN A 113 -17.49 4.85 4.08
CA ASN A 113 -18.67 4.06 4.41
C ASN A 113 -18.86 3.80 5.91
N THR A 114 -17.88 4.12 6.76
CA THR A 114 -17.97 3.86 8.20
C THR A 114 -17.04 4.76 9.02
N ASP A 115 -17.53 5.24 10.16
CA ASP A 115 -16.76 6.05 11.11
C ASP A 115 -15.83 5.23 12.02
N LEU A 116 -15.84 3.91 11.88
CA LEU A 116 -14.95 3.02 12.63
C LEU A 116 -13.48 3.26 12.28
N TYR A 117 -13.18 3.48 11.00
CA TYR A 117 -11.81 3.64 10.51
C TYR A 117 -11.39 5.11 10.55
N ILE A 118 -10.22 5.36 11.12
CA ILE A 118 -9.65 6.72 11.22
C ILE A 118 -8.60 6.99 10.15
N LEU A 119 -7.97 5.94 9.63
CA LEU A 119 -6.93 6.01 8.62
C LEU A 119 -7.14 4.95 7.55
N ALA A 120 -6.77 5.28 6.32
CA ALA A 120 -6.66 4.33 5.23
C ALA A 120 -5.41 4.59 4.40
N ASP A 121 -4.72 3.54 3.97
CA ASP A 121 -3.62 3.69 3.03
C ASP A 121 -4.13 3.91 1.59
N VAL A 122 -3.35 4.61 0.77
CA VAL A 122 -3.70 4.80 -0.64
C VAL A 122 -2.47 5.15 -1.46
N ILE A 123 -2.46 4.70 -2.71
CA ILE A 123 -1.56 5.25 -3.73
C ILE A 123 -2.16 6.55 -4.26
N VAL A 124 -1.42 7.66 -4.11
CA VAL A 124 -1.81 8.99 -4.59
C VAL A 124 -0.97 9.34 -5.80
N GLU A 125 -1.61 9.47 -6.96
CA GLU A 125 -1.01 10.03 -8.17
C GLU A 125 -1.28 11.54 -8.25
N SER A 126 -2.57 11.91 -8.20
CA SER A 126 -3.03 13.29 -8.19
C SER A 126 -3.83 13.63 -6.93
N GLY A 127 -3.83 14.90 -6.54
CA GLY A 127 -4.64 15.39 -5.41
C GLY A 127 -6.16 15.46 -5.71
N ARG A 128 -6.62 15.04 -6.89
CA ARG A 128 -8.05 15.11 -7.27
C ARG A 128 -8.91 14.21 -6.40
N THR A 129 -8.51 12.95 -6.23
CA THR A 129 -9.23 11.95 -5.42
C THR A 129 -9.40 12.36 -3.95
N LEU A 130 -8.48 13.17 -3.43
CA LEU A 130 -8.54 13.72 -2.07
C LEU A 130 -9.62 14.79 -1.92
N LYS A 131 -9.72 15.68 -2.91
CA LYS A 131 -10.67 16.80 -2.92
C LYS A 131 -12.12 16.32 -3.04
N GLU A 132 -12.35 15.28 -3.83
CA GLU A 132 -13.69 14.76 -4.10
C GLU A 132 -14.35 14.08 -2.88
N ASN A 133 -13.56 13.60 -1.92
CA ASN A 133 -14.07 12.79 -0.80
C ASN A 133 -13.82 13.42 0.58
N ASN A 134 -13.50 14.72 0.66
CA ASN A 134 -13.18 15.42 1.91
C ASN A 134 -12.08 14.73 2.74
N PHE A 135 -11.07 14.20 2.08
CA PHE A 135 -9.91 13.59 2.73
C PHE A 135 -8.69 14.50 2.70
N GLU A 136 -7.80 14.29 3.66
CA GLU A 136 -6.47 14.91 3.70
C GLU A 136 -5.40 13.85 3.91
N ILE A 137 -4.20 14.12 3.39
CA ILE A 137 -3.04 13.27 3.67
C ILE A 137 -2.62 13.56 5.11
N TRP A 138 -2.71 12.55 5.96
CA TRP A 138 -2.19 12.63 7.32
C TRP A 138 -0.66 12.50 7.31
N LYS A 139 -0.16 11.43 6.65
CA LYS A 139 1.27 11.19 6.46
C LYS A 139 1.56 10.51 5.13
N VAL A 140 2.72 10.82 4.57
CA VAL A 140 3.28 10.10 3.42
C VAL A 140 4.15 8.96 3.96
N ILE A 141 3.89 7.73 3.51
CA ILE A 141 4.65 6.52 3.85
C ILE A 141 5.85 6.39 2.91
N ILE A 142 5.59 6.45 1.60
CA ILE A 142 6.62 6.41 0.55
C ILE A 142 6.44 7.65 -0.32
N PRO A 143 7.39 8.58 -0.36
CA PRO A 143 7.24 9.81 -1.12
C PRO A 143 7.35 9.57 -2.63
N LYS A 144 6.98 10.62 -3.40
CA LYS A 144 7.11 10.62 -4.85
C LYS A 144 8.56 10.43 -5.28
N GLY A 145 8.78 9.69 -6.36
CA GLY A 145 10.11 9.33 -6.83
C GLY A 145 10.80 8.20 -6.04
N GLN A 146 10.12 7.58 -5.05
CA GLN A 146 10.65 6.42 -4.33
C GLN A 146 9.86 5.12 -4.58
N ILE A 147 8.68 5.21 -5.20
CA ILE A 147 7.98 4.03 -5.70
C ILE A 147 8.57 3.66 -7.05
N HIS A 148 8.94 2.40 -7.22
CA HIS A 148 9.53 1.92 -8.46
C HIS A 148 8.51 1.10 -9.24
N THR A 149 8.47 1.29 -10.57
CA THR A 149 7.91 0.31 -11.49
C THR A 149 9.02 -0.68 -11.83
N THR A 150 8.77 -1.96 -11.62
CA THR A 150 9.82 -2.97 -11.59
C THR A 150 9.44 -4.19 -12.43
N LEU A 151 10.40 -4.65 -13.22
CA LEU A 151 10.38 -5.97 -13.84
C LEU A 151 11.01 -6.97 -12.88
N TYR A 152 10.20 -7.89 -12.40
CA TYR A 152 10.61 -9.00 -11.56
C TYR A 152 10.75 -10.27 -12.38
N GLY A 153 11.80 -11.03 -12.12
CA GLY A 153 11.96 -12.42 -12.54
C GLY A 153 11.79 -13.36 -11.37
N ARG A 154 11.34 -14.58 -11.63
CA ARG A 154 11.31 -15.64 -10.62
C ARG A 154 12.75 -16.03 -10.23
N CYS A 155 13.03 -16.27 -8.95
CA CYS A 155 14.23 -16.99 -8.55
C CYS A 155 14.04 -18.48 -8.87
N ASP A 156 15.01 -19.11 -9.54
CA ASP A 156 14.99 -20.54 -9.78
C ASP A 156 15.33 -21.36 -8.53
#